data_AF-A0A382PRC1-F1
#
_entry.id   AF-A0A382PRC1-F1
#
_cell.length_a   1.000
_cell.length_b   1.000
_cell.length_c   1.000
_cell.angle_alpha   90.00
_cell.angle_beta   90.00
_cell.angle_gamma   90.00
#
_symmetry.space_group_name_H-M   'P 1'
#
loop_
_entity.id
_entity.type
_entity.pdbx_description
1 polymer ?
#
loop_
_entity_poly.entity_id
_entity_poly.type
_entity_poly.pdbx_seq_one_letter_code
_entity_poly.pdbx_strand_id
1 'polypeptide(L)'
;MANTTSKPQPVSQPESDRYWVGLKNEEIWLQRSTTTGEFQFYPRNFSISEPENGSEGIEWVKVSGQAELFTFAIVHAAPHMGFAGDVPYITALVRLQEGVIIPTNIVG
;
A
#
# COMPACT_ATOMS: atom_id res chain seq x y z
N MET A 1 -9.41 -12.06 -20.64
CA MET A 1 -9.32 -13.36 -19.94
C MET A 1 -9.70 -13.11 -18.50
N ALA A 2 -10.72 -13.79 -17.97
CA ALA A 2 -11.12 -13.60 -16.56
C ALA A 2 -10.00 -14.14 -15.67
N ASN A 3 -9.46 -13.29 -14.81
CA ASN A 3 -8.36 -13.64 -13.91
C ASN A 3 -8.90 -14.61 -12.85
N THR A 4 -8.66 -15.91 -13.01
CA THR A 4 -9.14 -16.97 -12.10
C THR A 4 -8.23 -17.09 -10.88
N THR A 5 -7.91 -15.97 -10.23
CA THR A 5 -7.11 -15.97 -9.01
C THR A 5 -8.02 -16.28 -7.83
N SER A 6 -7.76 -17.38 -7.11
CA SER A 6 -8.50 -17.76 -5.89
C SER A 6 -8.29 -16.80 -4.72
N LYS A 7 -7.25 -15.95 -4.81
CA LYS A 7 -6.92 -14.94 -3.80
C LYS A 7 -7.87 -13.74 -3.92
N PRO A 8 -8.39 -13.23 -2.79
CA PRO A 8 -9.21 -12.02 -2.80
C PRO A 8 -8.44 -10.87 -3.44
N GLN A 9 -9.10 -10.19 -4.38
CA GLN A 9 -8.52 -9.03 -5.04
C GLN A 9 -8.89 -7.75 -4.29
N PRO A 10 -7.98 -6.77 -4.18
CA PRO A 10 -8.32 -5.47 -3.63
C PRO A 10 -9.45 -4.82 -4.42
N VAL A 11 -10.40 -4.22 -3.70
CA VAL A 11 -11.47 -3.42 -4.30
C VAL A 11 -11.03 -1.97 -4.29
N SER A 12 -10.72 -1.44 -5.46
CA SER A 12 -10.35 -0.04 -5.62
C SER A 12 -11.52 0.88 -5.25
N GLN A 13 -11.20 1.95 -4.53
CA GLN A 13 -12.08 3.09 -4.27
C GLN A 13 -11.48 4.34 -4.99
N PRO A 14 -12.28 5.36 -5.34
CA PRO A 14 -11.80 6.55 -6.05
C PRO A 14 -10.54 7.19 -5.44
N GLU A 15 -10.47 7.26 -4.10
CA GLU A 15 -9.31 7.80 -3.38
C GLU A 15 -8.05 6.93 -3.47
N SER A 16 -8.17 5.67 -3.88
CA SER A 16 -7.08 4.68 -3.98
C SER A 16 -6.76 4.25 -5.42
N ASP A 17 -7.53 4.69 -6.42
CA ASP A 17 -7.36 4.27 -7.82
C ASP A 17 -5.94 4.51 -8.32
N ARG A 18 -5.35 5.67 -8.00
CA ARG A 18 -3.98 6.01 -8.42
C ARG A 18 -2.95 5.05 -7.82
N TYR A 19 -3.12 4.65 -6.56
CA TYR A 19 -2.26 3.67 -5.91
C TYR A 19 -2.33 2.32 -6.61
N TRP A 20 -3.54 1.80 -6.85
CA TRP A 20 -3.72 0.50 -7.49
C TRP A 20 -3.29 0.47 -8.98
N VAL A 21 -3.52 1.56 -9.72
CA VAL A 21 -3.02 1.71 -11.10
C VAL A 21 -1.50 1.79 -11.13
N GLY A 22 -0.90 2.54 -10.19
CA GLY A 22 0.55 2.59 -10.04
C GLY A 22 1.16 1.21 -9.81
N LEU A 23 0.62 0.44 -8.86
CA LEU A 23 1.13 -0.89 -8.55
C LEU A 23 1.06 -1.86 -9.74
N LYS A 24 0.04 -1.74 -10.60
CA LYS A 24 -0.04 -2.52 -11.86
C LYS A 24 1.07 -2.18 -12.86
N ASN A 25 1.63 -0.98 -12.76
CA ASN A 25 2.74 -0.50 -13.59
C ASN A 25 4.10 -0.62 -12.89
N GLU A 26 4.19 -1.38 -11.79
CA GLU A 26 5.42 -1.51 -10.97
C GLU A 26 5.89 -0.17 -10.38
N GLU A 27 4.95 0.73 -10.09
CA GLU A 27 5.21 2.03 -9.49
C GLU A 27 4.50 2.16 -8.15
N ILE A 28 5.21 2.67 -7.14
CA ILE A 28 4.59 3.02 -5.86
C ILE A 28 4.30 4.53 -5.88
N TRP A 29 3.03 4.87 -5.68
CA TRP A 29 2.57 6.25 -5.58
C TRP A 29 1.98 6.48 -4.20
N LEU A 30 2.38 7.55 -3.52
CA LEU A 30 1.87 7.93 -2.22
C LEU A 30 1.25 9.33 -2.26
N GLN A 31 0.32 9.57 -1.34
CA GLN A 31 -0.21 10.91 -1.11
C GLN A 31 0.74 11.68 -0.22
N ARG A 32 0.95 12.95 -0.57
CA ARG A 32 1.76 13.91 0.17
C ARG A 32 0.95 15.18 0.40
N SER A 33 1.03 15.75 1.60
CA SER A 33 0.46 17.08 1.85
C SER A 33 1.17 18.12 1.00
N THR A 34 0.41 18.97 0.30
CA THR A 34 0.98 20.08 -0.47
C THR A 34 1.53 21.21 0.41
N THR A 35 1.19 21.22 1.71
CA THR A 35 1.61 22.29 2.63
C THR A 35 2.71 21.83 3.58
N THR A 36 2.54 20.70 4.28
CA THR A 36 3.55 20.18 5.23
C THR A 36 4.60 19.30 4.53
N GLY A 37 4.27 18.74 3.36
CA GLY A 37 5.11 17.79 2.67
C GLY A 37 5.12 16.39 3.31
N GLU A 38 4.29 16.13 4.32
CA GLU A 38 4.18 14.83 4.98
C GLU A 38 3.49 13.80 4.06
N PHE A 39 4.01 12.58 4.04
CA PHE A 39 3.43 11.47 3.30
C PHE A 39 2.43 10.69 4.15
N GLN A 40 1.42 10.10 3.51
CA GLN A 40 0.45 9.26 4.20
C GLN A 40 0.18 7.94 3.48
N PHE A 41 -0.17 6.94 4.29
CA PHE A 41 -0.71 5.66 3.87
C PHE A 41 -1.73 5.21 4.92
N TYR A 42 -2.89 4.67 4.56
CA TYR A 42 -3.43 4.41 3.21
C TYR A 42 -4.02 5.67 2.54
N PRO A 43 -4.30 5.64 1.21
CA PRO A 43 -4.89 6.77 0.51
C PRO A 43 -6.25 7.22 1.07
N ARG A 44 -6.45 8.54 1.16
CA ARG A 44 -7.68 9.19 1.64
C ARG A 44 -8.04 10.35 0.72
N ASN A 45 -9.23 10.94 0.89
CA ASN A 45 -9.65 12.14 0.17
C ASN A 45 -9.18 13.46 0.82
N PHE A 46 -8.32 13.40 1.84
CA PHE A 46 -7.73 14.56 2.52
C PHE A 46 -6.36 14.20 3.11
N SER A 47 -5.56 15.21 3.47
CA SER A 47 -4.30 15.01 4.20
C SER A 47 -4.56 14.83 5.69
N ILE A 48 -3.96 13.80 6.31
CA ILE A 48 -4.05 13.58 7.77
C ILE A 48 -3.39 14.74 8.54
N SER A 49 -2.36 15.36 7.97
CA SER A 49 -1.65 16.48 8.60
C SER A 49 -2.49 17.76 8.64
N GLU A 50 -3.36 17.96 7.64
CA GLU A 50 -4.18 19.16 7.44
C GLU A 50 -5.55 18.80 6.84
N PRO A 51 -6.47 18.28 7.66
CA PRO A 51 -7.76 17.80 7.18
C PRO A 51 -8.65 18.89 6.56
N GLU A 52 -8.44 20.16 6.96
CA GLU A 52 -9.24 21.32 6.55
C GLU A 52 -9.12 21.66 5.05
N ASN A 53 -8.01 21.29 4.41
CA ASN A 53 -7.75 21.55 3.00
C ASN A 53 -8.46 20.56 2.06
N GLY A 54 -9.11 19.53 2.62
CA GLY A 54 -9.81 18.49 1.86
C GLY A 54 -8.93 17.84 0.80
N SER A 55 -9.50 17.58 -0.37
CA SER A 55 -8.80 16.93 -1.49
C SER A 55 -7.80 17.82 -2.20
N GLU A 56 -7.86 19.14 -2.02
CA GLU A 56 -6.93 20.09 -2.65
C GLU A 56 -5.58 20.10 -1.93
N GLY A 57 -5.54 19.69 -0.66
CA GLY A 57 -4.32 19.60 0.14
C GLY A 57 -3.46 18.36 -0.09
N ILE A 58 -3.77 17.53 -1.09
CA ILE A 58 -3.04 16.29 -1.38
C ILE A 58 -2.53 16.25 -2.82
N GLU A 59 -1.26 15.88 -2.98
CA GLU A 59 -0.66 15.53 -4.26
C GLU A 59 -0.20 14.07 -4.29
N TRP A 60 -0.12 13.49 -5.49
CA TRP A 60 0.41 12.14 -5.68
C TRP A 60 1.85 12.18 -6.16
N VAL A 61 2.74 11.53 -5.42
CA VAL A 61 4.17 11.50 -5.71
C VAL A 61 4.61 10.05 -5.92
N LYS A 62 5.33 9.79 -7.01
CA LYS A 62 5.99 8.49 -7.25
C LYS A 62 7.20 8.39 -6.33
N VAL A 63 7.27 7.31 -5.56
CA VAL A 63 8.34 7.07 -4.59
C VAL A 63 9.31 6.00 -5.05
N SER A 64 10.49 5.93 -4.42
CA SER A 64 11.58 5.04 -4.84
C SER A 64 11.28 3.56 -4.59
N GLY A 65 10.41 3.27 -3.62
CA GLY A 65 10.17 1.92 -3.11
C GLY A 65 11.27 1.38 -2.20
N GLN A 66 12.30 2.18 -1.91
CA GLN A 66 13.31 1.82 -0.92
C GLN A 66 12.67 1.77 0.47
N ALA A 67 12.91 0.67 1.18
CA ALA A 67 12.25 0.42 2.45
C ALA A 67 13.17 -0.33 3.43
N GLU A 68 12.96 -0.09 4.71
CA GLU A 68 13.52 -0.87 5.79
C GLU A 68 12.45 -1.81 6.37
N LEU A 69 12.84 -3.03 6.71
CA LEU A 69 11.93 -3.97 7.36
C LEU A 69 11.60 -3.46 8.77
N PHE A 70 10.32 -3.14 9.01
CA PHE A 70 9.86 -2.66 10.31
C PHE A 70 9.51 -3.83 11.25
N THR A 71 8.72 -4.78 10.77
CA THR A 71 8.42 -6.05 11.46
C THR A 71 7.89 -7.09 10.48
N PHE A 72 7.91 -8.37 10.85
CA PHE A 72 7.41 -9.47 10.02
C PHE A 72 6.78 -10.58 10.84
N ALA A 73 5.99 -11.43 10.17
CA ALA A 73 5.46 -12.66 10.71
C ALA A 73 5.52 -13.78 9.66
N ILE A 74 5.72 -15.02 10.13
CA ILE A 74 5.63 -16.22 9.28
C ILE A 74 4.25 -16.83 9.47
N VAL A 75 3.47 -16.90 8.40
CA VAL A 75 2.09 -17.39 8.43
C VAL A 75 2.07 -18.88 8.12
N HIS A 76 1.80 -19.68 9.15
CA HIS A 76 1.65 -21.14 9.06
C HIS A 76 0.18 -21.61 8.91
N ALA A 77 -0.78 -20.72 9.09
CA ALA A 77 -2.20 -21.00 8.94
C ALA A 77 -2.85 -19.88 8.12
N ALA A 78 -3.32 -20.21 6.91
CA ALA A 78 -3.88 -19.23 5.99
C ALA A 78 -5.21 -18.66 6.53
N PRO A 79 -5.39 -17.32 6.59
CA PRO A 79 -6.63 -16.70 7.06
C PRO A 79 -7.78 -16.81 6.05
N HIS A 80 -7.48 -17.09 4.79
CA HIS A 80 -8.46 -17.29 3.72
C HIS A 80 -8.00 -18.43 2.81
N MET A 81 -8.94 -19.27 2.33
CA MET A 81 -8.63 -20.47 1.55
C MET A 81 -7.78 -20.20 0.30
N GLY A 82 -7.93 -19.02 -0.31
CA GLY A 82 -7.12 -18.58 -1.44
C GLY A 82 -5.59 -18.51 -1.16
N PHE A 83 -5.17 -18.43 0.11
CA PHE A 83 -3.76 -18.41 0.52
C PHE A 83 -3.26 -19.76 1.06
N ALA A 84 -4.12 -20.79 1.13
CA ALA A 84 -3.75 -22.08 1.73
C ALA A 84 -2.57 -22.75 1.00
N GLY A 85 -2.45 -22.53 -0.32
CA GLY A 85 -1.34 -23.05 -1.13
C GLY A 85 -0.03 -22.28 -1.00
N ASP A 86 -0.02 -21.11 -0.35
CA ASP A 86 1.18 -20.28 -0.17
C ASP A 86 1.87 -20.52 1.18
N VAL A 87 1.25 -21.30 2.07
CA VAL A 87 1.82 -21.53 3.41
C VAL A 87 3.06 -22.43 3.32
N PRO A 88 4.16 -22.11 4.05
CA PRO A 88 4.37 -20.88 4.83
C PRO A 88 4.77 -19.69 3.95
N TYR A 89 4.23 -18.50 4.28
CA TYR A 89 4.62 -17.24 3.65
C TYR A 89 4.95 -16.16 4.68
N ILE A 90 5.72 -15.15 4.27
CA ILE A 90 6.13 -14.03 5.13
C ILE A 90 5.27 -12.82 4.83
N THR A 91 4.58 -12.31 5.84
CA THR A 91 3.99 -10.96 5.82
C THR A 91 4.94 -10.00 6.50
N ALA A 92 4.99 -8.76 6.02
CA ALA A 92 5.85 -7.73 6.56
C ALA A 92 5.14 -6.38 6.60
N LEU A 93 5.55 -5.57 7.57
CA LEU A 93 5.40 -4.13 7.52
C LEU A 93 6.78 -3.57 7.19
N VAL A 94 6.85 -2.69 6.19
CA VAL A 94 8.09 -2.02 5.80
C VAL A 94 7.92 -0.51 5.94
N ARG A 95 8.95 0.17 6.43
CA ARG A 95 9.02 1.62 6.48
C ARG A 95 9.68 2.11 5.20
N LEU A 96 8.93 2.82 4.36
CA LEU A 96 9.48 3.46 3.17
C LEU A 96 10.39 4.63 3.55
N GLN A 97 11.29 5.02 2.64
CA GLN A 97 12.17 6.17 2.84
C GLN A 97 11.39 7.46 3.14
N GLU A 98 10.16 7.58 2.64
CA GLU A 98 9.24 8.68 2.89
C GLU A 98 8.59 8.65 4.29
N GLY A 99 8.91 7.64 5.11
CA GLY A 99 8.54 7.57 6.53
C GLY A 99 7.26 6.78 6.83
N VAL A 100 6.41 6.53 5.84
CA VAL A 100 5.18 5.74 6.03
C VAL A 100 5.49 4.25 6.17
N ILE A 101 4.64 3.56 6.95
CA ILE A 101 4.71 2.10 7.09
C ILE A 101 3.61 1.46 6.24
N ILE A 102 3.99 0.53 5.36
CA ILE A 102 3.07 -0.17 4.47
C ILE A 102 3.12 -1.68 4.66
N PRO A 103 2.00 -2.40 4.51
CA PRO A 103 1.97 -3.86 4.50
C PRO A 103 2.41 -4.41 3.15
N THR A 104 3.20 -5.49 3.17
CA THR A 104 3.64 -6.23 1.99
C THR A 104 3.95 -7.69 2.34
N ASN A 105 4.30 -8.49 1.34
CA ASN A 105 4.91 -9.80 1.52
C ASN A 105 6.40 -9.74 1.18
N ILE A 106 7.21 -10.56 1.85
CA ILE A 106 8.59 -10.80 1.45
C ILE A 106 8.61 -12.05 0.58
N VAL A 107 9.12 -11.92 -0.64
CA VAL A 107 9.24 -12.98 -1.64
C VAL A 107 10.72 -13.12 -2.03
N GLY A 108 11.15 -14.34 -2.37
CA GLY A 108 12.54 -14.66 -2.72
C GLY A 108 12.73 -16.16 -2.97
#